data_AF-A0A1H6KJH6-F1
#
_entry.id   AF-A0A1H6KJH6-F1
#
_cell.length_a   1.000
_cell.length_b   1.000
_cell.length_c   1.000
_cell.angle_alpha   90.00
_cell.angle_beta   90.00
_cell.angle_gamma   90.00
#
_symmetry.space_group_name_H-M   'P 1'
#
loop_
_entity.id
_entity.type
_entity.pdbx_description
1 polymer ?
#
loop_
_entity_poly.entity_id
_entity_poly.type
_entity_poly.pdbx_seq_one_letter_code
_entity_poly.pdbx_strand_id
1 'polypeptide(L)'
;MMKTAMMVTMLATGLVAAGGADTPAGAQITPHPTEFHDFRVVGTAAVGTPNRLYSAAVTARPATQVVAAPTPFVALPYIAGDDDVVERAKRRRPPRTDDSPALFVRTVEADRPALPARGIRPADQFAPPAADVVGRMVADVVGIFVSNGDEPGENAGLLIGNGADGIDGQNGGRGGLLFGNGGRGGDAILPGGTGGAGGNAGLFGNGGTGGNGKSEFAVGNTNTVGGAGGRGGNGGPLMGNGGQGGNGGFIHNTGANSDAFGGAGGAGGDAGIIGRGGTGGSGGHAVAYGKAVAGDGGRGGDAGAFGDGGFGGLGGTAQGKQDATGGNGGVGGTGGSVTGDGGEGGNGSLATSGSGRAQAGHGGTGGDSRGLGDAGDGGRGGAGTSNGEHGFGGKGGNGGRSANGTGGSGGAGGKGTSTTAVHNGYGGGGGTGGQGRSGGDGGAGGEGVASGGNGIGGTGGVAGAGNGMAGGTGGRGGAGTSATGNGYGANGGSGGDGRPPGSGGAGGSGTTTNGNAGNPGVPN
;
A
#
# COMPACT_ATOMS: atom_id res chain seq x y z
N MET A 1 -9.97 42.46 30.22
CA MET A 1 -10.21 43.36 29.05
C MET A 1 -8.88 43.98 28.66
N MET A 2 -8.64 44.22 27.36
CA MET A 2 -7.38 44.75 26.77
C MET A 2 -6.14 43.86 27.05
N LYS A 3 -5.40 43.27 26.10
CA LYS A 3 -4.91 43.69 24.75
C LYS A 3 -4.03 44.93 24.75
N THR A 4 -2.71 44.69 24.82
CA THR A 4 -1.69 45.42 24.06
C THR A 4 -0.76 44.37 23.42
N ALA A 5 -0.21 44.64 22.24
CA ALA A 5 0.61 43.69 21.48
C ALA A 5 2.04 44.22 21.31
N MET A 6 2.98 43.33 20.97
CA MET A 6 4.26 43.73 20.39
C MET A 6 4.71 42.72 19.33
N MET A 7 4.62 43.12 18.07
CA MET A 7 5.36 42.49 16.97
C MET A 7 6.83 42.93 17.06
N VAL A 8 7.76 42.05 16.69
CA VAL A 8 9.14 42.42 16.41
C VAL A 8 9.45 42.04 14.97
N THR A 9 9.86 43.04 14.18
CA THR A 9 10.28 42.89 12.79
C THR A 9 11.80 42.95 12.70
N MET A 10 12.43 42.03 11.99
CA MET A 10 13.74 42.26 11.37
C MET A 10 13.77 41.70 9.95
N LEU A 11 14.61 42.30 9.10
CA LEU A 11 14.56 42.18 7.65
C LEU A 11 15.99 42.17 7.07
N ALA A 12 16.19 41.35 6.04
CA ALA A 12 17.24 41.43 5.01
C ALA A 12 18.73 41.51 5.42
N THR A 13 19.46 40.44 5.09
CA THR A 13 20.71 40.50 4.30
C THR A 13 20.91 39.14 3.61
N GLY A 14 21.57 39.01 2.46
CA GLY A 14 22.18 40.04 1.61
C GLY A 14 22.15 39.68 0.12
N LEU A 15 22.60 40.60 -0.72
CA LEU A 15 22.59 40.54 -2.19
C LEU A 15 23.98 40.21 -2.74
N VAL A 16 24.06 39.33 -3.74
CA VAL A 16 25.23 39.20 -4.65
C VAL A 16 24.70 39.04 -6.08
N ALA A 17 25.34 39.70 -7.05
CA ALA A 17 24.93 39.66 -8.46
C ALA A 17 26.12 39.74 -9.43
N ALA A 18 26.15 38.83 -10.40
CA ALA A 18 26.93 38.83 -11.65
C ALA A 18 26.40 37.68 -12.54
N GLY A 19 26.48 37.69 -13.88
CA GLY A 19 26.94 38.74 -14.81
C GLY A 19 27.51 38.12 -16.09
N GLY A 20 26.93 38.41 -17.27
CA GLY A 20 27.27 37.78 -18.56
C GLY A 20 26.52 36.45 -18.79
N ALA A 21 25.85 36.14 -19.90
CA ALA A 21 26.01 36.41 -21.34
C ALA A 21 26.96 35.43 -22.07
N ASP A 22 26.39 34.46 -22.79
CA ASP A 22 26.40 34.44 -24.26
C ASP A 22 25.61 33.25 -24.84
N THR A 23 25.05 33.42 -26.04
CA THR A 23 24.41 32.35 -26.84
C THR A 23 24.74 32.49 -28.33
N PRO A 24 25.07 31.40 -29.04
CA PRO A 24 25.03 31.35 -30.50
C PRO A 24 23.68 30.80 -31.01
N ALA A 25 23.25 31.29 -32.18
CA ALA A 25 22.25 30.63 -33.02
C ALA A 25 22.85 29.37 -33.70
N GLY A 26 22.08 28.44 -34.28
CA GLY A 26 20.62 28.32 -34.35
C GLY A 26 20.23 27.47 -35.58
N ALA A 27 19.07 26.80 -35.53
CA ALA A 27 18.54 25.99 -36.63
C ALA A 27 17.02 26.12 -36.70
N GLN A 28 16.53 26.88 -37.68
CA GLN A 28 15.10 27.12 -37.89
C GLN A 28 14.56 26.14 -38.94
N ILE A 29 13.74 25.18 -38.53
CA ILE A 29 13.00 24.28 -39.43
C ILE A 29 11.51 24.63 -39.34
N THR A 30 10.97 25.15 -40.43
CA THR A 30 9.55 25.51 -40.55
C THR A 30 8.72 24.24 -40.79
N PRO A 31 7.68 23.95 -39.99
CA PRO A 31 6.78 22.83 -40.27
C PRO A 31 5.85 23.18 -41.43
N HIS A 32 5.84 22.35 -42.49
CA HIS A 32 4.77 22.36 -43.48
C HIS A 32 3.49 21.77 -42.88
N PRO A 33 2.31 22.36 -43.10
CA PRO A 33 1.05 21.69 -42.83
C PRO A 33 0.79 20.63 -43.91
N THR A 34 0.92 19.35 -43.57
CA THR A 34 0.41 18.25 -44.40
C THR A 34 -1.10 18.11 -44.17
N GLU A 35 -1.89 18.24 -45.23
CA GLU A 35 -3.34 18.07 -45.20
C GLU A 35 -3.70 16.62 -44.84
N PHE A 36 -4.58 16.44 -43.86
CA PHE A 36 -5.25 15.15 -43.61
C PHE A 36 -6.56 15.11 -44.39
N HIS A 37 -6.70 14.15 -45.30
CA HIS A 37 -7.96 13.93 -46.00
C HIS A 37 -9.05 13.39 -45.04
N ASP A 38 -10.25 13.98 -45.13
CA ASP A 38 -11.42 13.68 -44.29
C ASP A 38 -11.97 12.26 -44.56
N PHE A 39 -11.44 11.27 -43.84
CA PHE A 39 -11.90 9.89 -43.93
C PHE A 39 -13.22 9.70 -43.14
N ARG A 40 -14.34 9.99 -43.81
CA ARG A 40 -15.69 9.80 -43.25
C ARG A 40 -15.94 8.35 -42.83
N VAL A 41 -15.82 8.08 -41.53
CA VAL A 41 -16.30 6.84 -40.91
C VAL A 41 -17.83 6.81 -41.01
N VAL A 42 -18.36 5.86 -41.78
CA VAL A 42 -19.80 5.56 -41.79
C VAL A 42 -20.14 4.90 -40.46
N GLY A 43 -20.90 5.61 -39.61
CA GLY A 43 -21.21 5.16 -38.26
C GLY A 43 -22.10 3.92 -38.24
N THR A 44 -21.52 2.75 -37.94
CA THR A 44 -22.27 1.57 -37.53
C THR A 44 -22.88 1.81 -36.16
N ALA A 45 -24.21 1.75 -36.06
CA ALA A 45 -24.92 2.02 -34.81
C ALA A 45 -24.58 1.01 -33.72
N ALA A 46 -24.42 1.47 -32.48
CA ALA A 46 -24.23 0.60 -31.33
C ALA A 46 -25.49 -0.25 -31.09
N VAL A 47 -25.32 -1.58 -31.02
CA VAL A 47 -26.37 -2.51 -30.62
C VAL A 47 -26.54 -2.40 -29.10
N GLY A 48 -27.63 -1.79 -28.64
CA GLY A 48 -27.90 -1.61 -27.22
C GLY A 48 -28.36 -2.93 -26.56
N THR A 49 -27.57 -3.44 -25.62
CA THR A 49 -27.92 -4.56 -24.72
C THR A 49 -28.73 -4.08 -23.50
N PRO A 50 -29.52 -4.93 -22.84
CA PRO A 50 -30.78 -4.51 -22.20
C PRO A 50 -30.71 -4.02 -20.74
N ASN A 51 -29.59 -3.45 -20.27
CA ASN A 51 -29.44 -3.01 -18.87
C ASN A 51 -29.95 -1.59 -18.57
N ARG A 52 -31.28 -1.39 -18.69
CA ARG A 52 -32.00 -0.18 -18.22
C ARG A 52 -33.23 -0.48 -17.34
N LEU A 53 -33.34 -1.70 -16.80
CA LEU A 53 -34.53 -2.17 -16.07
C LEU A 53 -34.31 -2.57 -14.60
N TYR A 54 -33.18 -2.21 -13.99
CA TYR A 54 -32.98 -2.29 -12.53
C TYR A 54 -32.49 -0.96 -11.91
N SER A 55 -33.24 0.11 -12.15
CA SER A 55 -33.10 1.39 -11.42
C SER A 55 -34.47 1.93 -11.00
N ALA A 56 -35.15 1.22 -10.09
CA ALA A 56 -36.40 1.65 -9.46
C ALA A 56 -36.13 2.17 -8.04
N ALA A 57 -36.53 3.41 -7.75
CA ALA A 57 -36.19 4.08 -6.50
C ALA A 57 -37.13 3.72 -5.33
N VAL A 58 -36.58 3.59 -4.11
CA VAL A 58 -37.35 3.61 -2.86
C VAL A 58 -36.76 4.62 -1.88
N THR A 59 -37.38 5.79 -1.88
CA THR A 59 -37.55 6.78 -0.79
C THR A 59 -36.79 6.54 0.51
N ALA A 60 -35.82 7.39 0.81
CA ALA A 60 -35.32 7.59 2.18
C ALA A 60 -36.41 8.23 3.07
N ARG A 61 -36.56 7.73 4.30
CA ARG A 61 -37.37 8.36 5.35
C ARG A 61 -36.44 9.00 6.40
N PRO A 62 -36.65 10.26 6.82
CA PRO A 62 -35.92 10.83 7.94
C PRO A 62 -36.40 10.19 9.25
N ALA A 63 -35.47 9.55 9.98
CA ALA A 63 -35.73 9.09 11.34
C ALA A 63 -35.34 10.19 12.35
N THR A 64 -36.32 10.65 13.13
CA THR A 64 -36.09 11.62 14.21
C THR A 64 -35.21 11.00 15.29
N GLN A 65 -34.15 11.69 15.72
CA GLN A 65 -33.45 11.35 16.96
C GLN A 65 -33.29 12.57 17.86
N VAL A 66 -33.79 12.44 19.09
CA VAL A 66 -33.67 13.45 20.15
C VAL A 66 -32.34 13.23 20.87
N VAL A 67 -31.49 14.26 20.93
CA VAL A 67 -30.28 14.23 21.75
C VAL A 67 -30.58 14.85 23.12
N ALA A 68 -30.65 14.01 24.14
CA ALA A 68 -30.49 14.42 25.53
C ALA A 68 -29.00 14.34 25.90
N ALA A 69 -28.47 15.36 26.59
CA ALA A 69 -27.04 15.48 26.84
C ALA A 69 -26.60 14.82 28.17
N PRO A 70 -25.50 14.06 28.18
CA PRO A 70 -24.65 13.85 29.34
C PRO A 70 -23.36 14.73 29.28
N THR A 71 -22.64 14.80 30.39
CA THR A 71 -21.51 15.72 30.63
C THR A 71 -20.18 15.28 30.01
N PRO A 72 -19.23 16.21 29.77
CA PRO A 72 -17.96 15.91 29.10
C PRO A 72 -16.94 15.20 30.02
N PHE A 73 -16.09 14.38 29.41
CA PHE A 73 -14.83 13.89 29.98
C PHE A 73 -13.67 14.29 29.07
N VAL A 74 -12.48 14.50 29.65
CA VAL A 74 -11.35 15.15 28.95
C VAL A 74 -10.62 14.18 28.03
N ALA A 75 -10.52 14.51 26.74
CA ALA A 75 -9.58 13.90 25.81
C ALA A 75 -8.22 14.62 25.86
N LEU A 76 -7.13 13.86 25.93
CA LEU A 76 -5.77 14.37 25.73
C LEU A 76 -5.43 14.39 24.23
N PRO A 77 -4.53 15.29 23.76
CA PRO A 77 -4.45 15.64 22.35
C PRO A 77 -3.89 14.51 21.47
N TYR A 78 -4.53 14.35 20.32
CA TYR A 78 -4.01 13.64 19.16
C TYR A 78 -2.72 14.32 18.68
N ILE A 79 -1.58 13.62 18.79
CA ILE A 79 -0.31 14.06 18.22
C ILE A 79 -0.32 13.62 16.76
N ALA A 80 -0.60 14.56 15.86
CA ALA A 80 -0.29 14.40 14.43
C ALA A 80 1.23 14.39 14.26
N GLY A 81 1.76 13.41 13.52
CA GLY A 81 3.18 13.29 13.21
C GLY A 81 3.46 13.59 11.75
N ASP A 82 3.73 14.86 11.46
CA ASP A 82 4.51 15.41 10.33
C ASP A 82 4.46 14.67 8.97
N ASP A 83 3.45 14.97 8.16
CA ASP A 83 3.49 14.81 6.70
C ASP A 83 4.34 15.93 6.07
N ASP A 84 5.67 15.78 5.96
CA ASP A 84 6.54 16.81 5.34
C ASP A 84 7.71 16.25 4.51
N VAL A 85 7.40 15.46 3.47
CA VAL A 85 8.33 15.20 2.35
C VAL A 85 7.60 15.20 1.01
N VAL A 86 8.20 15.84 -0.02
CA VAL A 86 7.78 15.89 -1.44
C VAL A 86 6.60 16.84 -1.80
N GLU A 87 6.76 18.16 -1.62
CA GLU A 87 6.10 19.16 -2.50
C GLU A 87 7.11 19.71 -3.52
N ARG A 88 6.93 19.40 -4.80
CA ARG A 88 7.65 20.06 -5.91
C ARG A 88 6.85 20.08 -7.22
N ALA A 89 5.70 20.75 -7.26
CA ALA A 89 4.92 20.87 -8.52
C ALA A 89 4.16 22.20 -8.78
N LYS A 90 4.63 23.33 -8.22
CA LYS A 90 4.42 24.72 -8.75
C LYS A 90 3.03 25.11 -9.34
N ARG A 91 2.14 25.59 -8.46
CA ARG A 91 1.44 26.90 -8.53
C ARG A 91 0.94 27.48 -9.88
N ARG A 92 -0.36 27.82 -9.94
CA ARG A 92 -0.89 29.18 -10.32
C ARG A 92 -2.32 29.40 -9.74
N ARG A 93 -2.90 30.60 -9.86
CA ARG A 93 -4.00 31.14 -8.97
C ARG A 93 -5.30 31.59 -9.72
N PRO A 94 -6.44 31.81 -9.01
CA PRO A 94 -7.79 32.13 -9.56
C PRO A 94 -8.15 33.64 -9.53
N PRO A 95 -9.39 34.05 -9.91
CA PRO A 95 -10.54 34.34 -8.99
C PRO A 95 -11.85 33.64 -9.46
N ARG A 96 -13.11 33.81 -8.98
CA ARG A 96 -13.91 34.48 -7.88
C ARG A 96 -15.14 33.53 -7.65
N THR A 97 -16.01 33.46 -6.64
CA THR A 97 -16.61 34.21 -5.48
C THR A 97 -17.74 35.23 -5.72
N ASP A 98 -18.68 35.25 -4.75
CA ASP A 98 -19.82 36.17 -4.49
C ASP A 98 -21.14 35.82 -5.22
N ASP A 99 -22.36 35.95 -4.66
CA ASP A 99 -22.86 35.79 -3.27
C ASP A 99 -24.42 35.65 -3.28
N SER A 100 -25.07 35.36 -2.14
CA SER A 100 -26.56 35.24 -1.98
C SER A 100 -27.19 36.54 -1.38
N PRO A 101 -28.50 36.67 -1.01
CA PRO A 101 -29.66 35.72 -1.05
C PRO A 101 -31.04 36.36 -1.44
N ALA A 102 -32.13 35.59 -1.20
CA ALA A 102 -33.52 36.06 -0.89
C ALA A 102 -34.36 36.71 -2.03
N LEU A 103 -35.71 36.79 -1.98
CA LEU A 103 -36.80 36.02 -1.34
C LEU A 103 -38.12 36.72 -1.78
N PHE A 104 -39.07 36.04 -2.43
CA PHE A 104 -40.49 36.47 -2.42
C PHE A 104 -41.46 35.34 -2.79
N VAL A 105 -42.64 35.35 -2.16
CA VAL A 105 -43.71 34.35 -2.32
C VAL A 105 -44.88 34.96 -3.10
N ARG A 106 -45.52 34.19 -3.99
CA ARG A 106 -46.90 34.47 -4.40
C ARG A 106 -47.65 33.22 -4.87
N THR A 107 -48.83 33.00 -4.30
CA THR A 107 -49.77 31.92 -4.65
C THR A 107 -50.97 32.50 -5.38
N VAL A 108 -51.40 31.88 -6.49
CA VAL A 108 -52.79 31.90 -7.01
C VAL A 108 -53.03 30.58 -7.76
N GLU A 109 -54.24 30.02 -7.68
CA GLU A 109 -54.68 28.82 -8.41
C GLU A 109 -56.09 29.04 -9.03
N ALA A 110 -56.49 28.17 -9.97
CA ALA A 110 -57.74 28.14 -10.76
C ALA A 110 -57.85 29.23 -11.85
N ASP A 111 -58.20 28.90 -13.11
CA ASP A 111 -59.53 28.38 -13.48
C ASP A 111 -59.56 27.39 -14.68
N ARG A 112 -60.76 26.93 -15.09
CA ARG A 112 -61.10 26.07 -16.25
C ARG A 112 -62.38 26.66 -16.95
N PRO A 113 -63.05 26.08 -17.99
CA PRO A 113 -62.85 24.80 -18.71
C PRO A 113 -63.07 24.86 -20.27
N ALA A 114 -63.32 23.68 -20.86
CA ALA A 114 -64.06 23.39 -22.11
C ALA A 114 -63.28 23.14 -23.43
N LEU A 115 -63.86 22.24 -24.24
CA LEU A 115 -63.40 21.72 -25.54
C LEU A 115 -64.54 21.88 -26.58
N PRO A 116 -64.26 21.70 -27.89
CA PRO A 116 -64.73 20.44 -28.50
C PRO A 116 -63.71 19.80 -29.46
N ALA A 117 -63.98 18.57 -29.89
CA ALA A 117 -63.03 17.71 -30.61
C ALA A 117 -63.26 17.63 -32.12
N ARG A 118 -62.21 17.24 -32.87
CA ARG A 118 -62.33 16.59 -34.19
C ARG A 118 -61.23 15.53 -34.33
N GLY A 119 -61.63 14.26 -34.43
CA GLY A 119 -60.70 13.13 -34.49
C GLY A 119 -60.42 12.61 -35.90
N ILE A 120 -59.22 12.05 -36.09
CA ILE A 120 -58.87 11.10 -37.16
C ILE A 120 -58.25 9.87 -36.46
N ARG A 121 -58.41 8.67 -37.05
CA ARG A 121 -58.07 7.38 -36.43
C ARG A 121 -56.61 6.95 -36.67
N PRO A 122 -56.06 6.02 -35.85
CA PRO A 122 -54.63 5.73 -35.81
C PRO A 122 -54.17 4.67 -36.82
N ALA A 123 -53.16 5.06 -37.61
CA ALA A 123 -52.11 4.26 -38.25
C ALA A 123 -50.97 5.26 -38.56
N ASP A 124 -49.69 4.91 -38.61
CA ASP A 124 -49.10 3.57 -38.68
C ASP A 124 -48.26 3.21 -37.44
N GLN A 125 -48.21 1.92 -37.14
CA GLN A 125 -47.12 1.37 -36.33
C GLN A 125 -45.86 1.34 -37.21
N PHE A 126 -44.89 2.22 -36.94
CA PHE A 126 -43.52 1.97 -37.35
C PHE A 126 -43.03 0.74 -36.59
N ALA A 127 -43.22 -0.44 -37.18
CA ALA A 127 -42.55 -1.64 -36.73
C ALA A 127 -41.04 -1.35 -36.72
N PRO A 128 -40.28 -1.80 -35.69
CA PRO A 128 -38.83 -1.74 -35.77
C PRO A 128 -38.41 -2.46 -37.06
N PRO A 129 -37.50 -1.89 -37.88
CA PRO A 129 -37.06 -2.53 -39.11
C PRO A 129 -36.60 -3.94 -38.76
N ALA A 130 -37.11 -4.93 -39.50
CA ALA A 130 -37.03 -6.34 -39.14
C ALA A 130 -35.66 -6.66 -38.55
N ALA A 131 -35.63 -6.92 -37.24
CA ALA A 131 -34.41 -6.97 -36.47
C ALA A 131 -33.44 -7.90 -37.20
N ASP A 132 -32.23 -7.43 -37.53
CA ASP A 132 -31.29 -8.25 -38.30
C ASP A 132 -30.90 -9.49 -37.48
N VAL A 133 -31.65 -10.57 -37.64
CA VAL A 133 -31.53 -11.79 -36.84
C VAL A 133 -30.24 -12.50 -37.19
N VAL A 134 -29.83 -12.43 -38.46
CA VAL A 134 -28.56 -13.00 -38.92
C VAL A 134 -27.40 -12.17 -38.39
N GLY A 135 -27.44 -10.85 -38.51
CA GLY A 135 -26.44 -9.95 -37.95
C GLY A 135 -26.31 -10.05 -36.43
N ARG A 136 -27.43 -10.25 -35.70
CA ARG A 136 -27.43 -10.53 -34.25
C ARG A 136 -26.85 -11.89 -33.95
N MET A 137 -27.35 -12.98 -34.55
CA MET A 137 -26.79 -14.32 -34.34
C MET A 137 -25.28 -14.40 -34.68
N VAL A 138 -24.82 -13.65 -35.69
CA VAL A 138 -23.39 -13.52 -36.00
C VAL A 138 -22.66 -12.69 -34.93
N ALA A 139 -23.23 -11.59 -34.44
CA ALA A 139 -22.65 -10.81 -33.35
C ALA A 139 -22.60 -11.61 -32.03
N ASP A 140 -23.63 -12.36 -31.70
CA ASP A 140 -23.73 -13.22 -30.52
C ASP A 140 -22.66 -14.34 -30.60
N VAL A 141 -22.53 -15.00 -31.75
CA VAL A 141 -21.51 -16.04 -31.99
C VAL A 141 -20.08 -15.45 -32.01
N VAL A 142 -19.89 -14.22 -32.51
CA VAL A 142 -18.60 -13.52 -32.43
C VAL A 142 -18.28 -13.10 -31.00
N GLY A 143 -19.27 -12.67 -30.21
CA GLY A 143 -19.13 -12.26 -28.81
C GLY A 143 -18.54 -13.37 -27.92
N ILE A 144 -18.92 -14.64 -28.17
CA ILE A 144 -18.33 -15.82 -27.52
C ILE A 144 -16.79 -15.86 -27.65
N PHE A 145 -16.23 -15.31 -28.73
CA PHE A 145 -14.78 -15.25 -28.95
C PHE A 145 -14.17 -13.87 -28.67
N VAL A 146 -14.94 -12.79 -28.88
CA VAL A 146 -14.49 -11.38 -28.85
C VAL A 146 -15.51 -10.54 -28.08
N SER A 147 -15.38 -10.53 -26.75
CA SER A 147 -16.15 -9.66 -25.84
C SER A 147 -15.39 -9.48 -24.53
N ASN A 148 -15.60 -8.36 -23.85
CA ASN A 148 -15.32 -8.33 -22.41
C ASN A 148 -16.38 -9.17 -21.67
N GLY A 149 -16.12 -9.55 -20.42
CA GLY A 149 -17.23 -9.90 -19.53
C GLY A 149 -18.08 -8.65 -19.26
N ASP A 150 -19.40 -8.77 -19.22
CA ASP A 150 -20.32 -7.66 -18.87
C ASP A 150 -21.12 -7.90 -17.58
N GLU A 151 -21.02 -9.08 -16.97
CA GLU A 151 -21.49 -9.37 -15.61
C GLU A 151 -20.35 -9.40 -14.57
N PRO A 152 -20.60 -9.05 -13.29
CA PRO A 152 -19.55 -9.00 -12.28
C PRO A 152 -18.76 -10.31 -12.15
N GLY A 153 -17.43 -10.20 -12.15
CA GLY A 153 -16.50 -11.33 -12.07
C GLY A 153 -16.52 -12.29 -13.27
N GLU A 154 -17.25 -11.96 -14.35
CA GLU A 154 -17.34 -12.77 -15.56
C GLU A 154 -16.04 -12.72 -16.39
N ASN A 155 -15.65 -13.85 -16.96
CA ASN A 155 -14.50 -13.90 -17.87
C ASN A 155 -14.86 -13.25 -19.23
N ALA A 156 -13.85 -12.78 -19.93
CA ALA A 156 -13.98 -12.36 -21.32
C ALA A 156 -14.40 -13.51 -22.27
N GLY A 157 -14.85 -13.11 -23.46
CA GLY A 157 -14.92 -13.99 -24.63
C GLY A 157 -13.59 -14.69 -24.91
N LEU A 158 -13.68 -15.91 -25.44
CA LEU A 158 -12.64 -16.94 -25.39
C LEU A 158 -11.26 -16.50 -25.91
N LEU A 159 -11.18 -15.60 -26.88
CA LEU A 159 -9.93 -15.19 -27.52
C LEU A 159 -9.52 -13.75 -27.18
N ILE A 160 -10.47 -12.81 -27.16
CA ILE A 160 -10.17 -11.37 -27.01
C ILE A 160 -11.20 -10.70 -26.10
N GLY A 161 -10.70 -9.98 -25.10
CA GLY A 161 -11.48 -9.10 -24.23
C GLY A 161 -10.94 -9.09 -22.79
N ASN A 162 -11.38 -8.13 -21.99
CA ASN A 162 -11.03 -8.04 -20.58
C ASN A 162 -12.05 -8.79 -19.73
N GLY A 163 -11.59 -9.46 -18.67
CA GLY A 163 -12.50 -9.97 -17.66
C GLY A 163 -13.15 -8.83 -16.86
N ALA A 164 -14.37 -9.03 -16.41
CA ALA A 164 -15.10 -8.06 -15.61
C ALA A 164 -14.62 -8.00 -14.16
N ASP A 165 -14.77 -6.84 -13.53
CA ASP A 165 -14.50 -6.65 -12.11
C ASP A 165 -15.52 -7.43 -11.27
N GLY A 166 -15.05 -8.12 -10.22
CA GLY A 166 -15.92 -8.76 -9.23
C GLY A 166 -16.51 -7.74 -8.25
N ILE A 167 -17.62 -8.11 -7.62
CA ILE A 167 -18.25 -7.35 -6.51
C ILE A 167 -18.25 -8.16 -5.21
N ASP A 168 -18.39 -7.52 -4.06
CA ASP A 168 -18.74 -8.17 -2.79
C ASP A 168 -17.85 -9.36 -2.34
N GLY A 169 -16.55 -9.33 -2.66
CA GLY A 169 -15.58 -10.41 -2.38
C GLY A 169 -15.45 -11.48 -3.50
N GLN A 170 -16.21 -11.35 -4.59
CA GLN A 170 -16.10 -12.18 -5.79
C GLN A 170 -14.76 -11.94 -6.51
N ASN A 171 -14.19 -13.00 -7.08
CA ASN A 171 -13.00 -12.87 -7.93
C ASN A 171 -13.31 -12.06 -9.21
N GLY A 172 -12.32 -11.33 -9.71
CA GLY A 172 -12.37 -10.72 -11.04
C GLY A 172 -12.24 -11.77 -12.13
N GLY A 173 -12.92 -11.53 -13.25
CA GLY A 173 -12.90 -12.44 -14.40
C GLY A 173 -11.57 -12.46 -15.13
N ARG A 174 -11.31 -13.52 -15.88
CA ARG A 174 -10.09 -13.66 -16.70
C ARG A 174 -10.21 -12.92 -18.03
N GLY A 175 -9.08 -12.43 -18.54
CA GLY A 175 -8.98 -11.94 -19.92
C GLY A 175 -9.06 -13.07 -20.96
N GLY A 176 -9.42 -12.70 -22.19
CA GLY A 176 -9.54 -13.64 -23.33
C GLY A 176 -8.17 -14.22 -23.72
N LEU A 177 -8.14 -15.47 -24.18
CA LEU A 177 -6.92 -16.30 -24.25
C LEU A 177 -5.74 -15.66 -25.01
N LEU A 178 -5.99 -14.82 -26.02
CA LEU A 178 -4.96 -14.15 -26.80
C LEU A 178 -4.68 -12.73 -26.28
N PHE A 179 -5.72 -11.92 -26.09
CA PHE A 179 -5.60 -10.53 -25.67
C PHE A 179 -6.65 -10.19 -24.62
N GLY A 180 -6.22 -9.85 -23.41
CA GLY A 180 -7.14 -9.49 -22.34
C GLY A 180 -6.46 -9.21 -21.02
N ASN A 181 -6.81 -8.10 -20.37
CA ASN A 181 -6.50 -7.90 -18.96
C ASN A 181 -7.47 -8.74 -18.10
N GLY A 182 -7.05 -9.15 -16.91
CA GLY A 182 -7.96 -9.68 -15.92
C GLY A 182 -8.70 -8.55 -15.19
N GLY A 183 -9.95 -8.79 -14.81
CA GLY A 183 -10.75 -7.86 -14.00
C GLY A 183 -10.26 -7.80 -12.56
N ARG A 184 -10.55 -6.71 -11.86
CA ARG A 184 -10.26 -6.56 -10.43
C ARG A 184 -11.12 -7.51 -9.59
N GLY A 185 -10.56 -8.05 -8.51
CA GLY A 185 -11.34 -8.74 -7.47
C GLY A 185 -12.17 -7.76 -6.64
N GLY A 186 -13.40 -8.16 -6.31
CA GLY A 186 -14.33 -7.35 -5.54
C GLY A 186 -13.90 -7.17 -4.09
N ASP A 187 -14.08 -5.96 -3.56
CA ASP A 187 -13.88 -5.68 -2.14
C ASP A 187 -14.97 -6.35 -1.30
N ALA A 188 -14.61 -6.90 -0.15
CA ALA A 188 -15.54 -7.67 0.66
C ALA A 188 -16.48 -6.80 1.51
N ILE A 189 -17.78 -7.14 1.49
CA ILE A 189 -18.81 -6.39 2.23
C ILE A 189 -19.23 -7.03 3.56
N LEU A 190 -19.10 -8.35 3.73
CA LEU A 190 -19.51 -9.10 4.92
C LEU A 190 -18.41 -9.10 6.00
N PRO A 191 -18.75 -9.06 7.31
CA PRO A 191 -17.77 -9.20 8.42
C PRO A 191 -16.83 -10.40 8.24
N GLY A 192 -15.53 -10.20 8.44
CA GLY A 192 -14.48 -11.21 8.18
C GLY A 192 -14.31 -11.65 6.71
N GLY A 193 -15.13 -11.14 5.78
CA GLY A 193 -15.11 -11.55 4.38
C GLY A 193 -13.82 -11.16 3.67
N THR A 194 -13.22 -12.12 2.95
CA THR A 194 -11.99 -11.92 2.17
C THR A 194 -12.27 -11.20 0.86
N GLY A 195 -11.41 -10.28 0.46
CA GLY A 195 -11.47 -9.65 -0.86
C GLY A 195 -11.21 -10.67 -1.96
N GLY A 196 -11.88 -10.51 -3.10
CA GLY A 196 -11.76 -11.42 -4.23
C GLY A 196 -10.37 -11.37 -4.87
N ALA A 197 -9.92 -12.49 -5.45
CA ALA A 197 -8.70 -12.50 -6.25
C ALA A 197 -8.91 -11.70 -7.55
N GLY A 198 -7.88 -10.99 -7.99
CA GLY A 198 -7.84 -10.40 -9.33
C GLY A 198 -7.78 -11.48 -10.40
N GLY A 199 -8.41 -11.21 -11.54
CA GLY A 199 -8.40 -12.10 -12.69
C GLY A 199 -7.02 -12.18 -13.35
N ASN A 200 -6.70 -13.34 -13.93
CA ASN A 200 -5.51 -13.50 -14.76
C ASN A 200 -5.74 -12.93 -16.17
N ALA A 201 -4.68 -12.43 -16.79
CA ALA A 201 -4.68 -12.01 -18.18
C ALA A 201 -4.70 -13.19 -19.18
N GLY A 202 -4.94 -12.87 -20.46
CA GLY A 202 -4.65 -13.74 -21.61
C GLY A 202 -3.16 -13.83 -21.93
N LEU A 203 -2.80 -14.38 -23.10
CA LEU A 203 -1.41 -14.46 -23.61
C LEU A 203 -0.68 -13.10 -23.56
N PHE A 204 -1.42 -12.03 -23.86
CA PHE A 204 -1.04 -10.62 -23.69
C PHE A 204 -2.07 -9.89 -22.80
N GLY A 205 -1.61 -9.17 -21.78
CA GLY A 205 -2.46 -8.35 -20.91
C GLY A 205 -1.94 -8.27 -19.46
N ASN A 206 -2.48 -7.37 -18.65
CA ASN A 206 -2.11 -7.24 -17.24
C ASN A 206 -3.09 -8.01 -16.34
N GLY A 207 -2.59 -8.56 -15.24
CA GLY A 207 -3.44 -9.18 -14.23
C GLY A 207 -4.23 -8.13 -13.45
N GLY A 208 -5.47 -8.46 -13.08
CA GLY A 208 -6.32 -7.58 -12.28
C GLY A 208 -5.84 -7.46 -10.83
N THR A 209 -6.14 -6.35 -10.17
CA THR A 209 -5.83 -6.16 -8.75
C THR A 209 -6.71 -7.05 -7.87
N GLY A 210 -6.20 -7.55 -6.75
CA GLY A 210 -7.03 -8.17 -5.71
C GLY A 210 -7.93 -7.15 -5.01
N GLY A 211 -9.09 -7.60 -4.56
CA GLY A 211 -10.03 -6.81 -3.76
C GLY A 211 -9.57 -6.66 -2.31
N ASN A 212 -9.98 -5.59 -1.64
CA ASN A 212 -9.69 -5.39 -0.22
C ASN A 212 -10.55 -6.32 0.65
N GLY A 213 -9.97 -6.82 1.74
CA GLY A 213 -10.70 -7.57 2.76
C GLY A 213 -11.54 -6.67 3.66
N LYS A 214 -12.60 -7.22 4.27
CA LYS A 214 -13.56 -6.42 5.03
C LYS A 214 -12.91 -5.76 6.25
N SER A 215 -12.99 -4.44 6.30
CA SER A 215 -12.73 -3.65 7.51
C SER A 215 -14.02 -3.51 8.35
N GLU A 216 -13.90 -3.56 9.67
CA GLU A 216 -15.04 -3.57 10.61
C GLU A 216 -14.78 -2.71 11.85
N PHE A 217 -15.83 -1.99 12.28
CA PHE A 217 -15.88 -1.25 13.54
C PHE A 217 -16.93 -1.93 14.45
N ALA A 218 -16.52 -2.35 15.64
CA ALA A 218 -17.35 -3.15 16.54
C ALA A 218 -17.48 -2.54 17.95
N VAL A 219 -18.66 -2.73 18.54
CA VAL A 219 -19.04 -2.26 19.88
C VAL A 219 -19.72 -3.40 20.63
N GLY A 220 -18.93 -4.27 21.26
CA GLY A 220 -19.43 -5.43 22.00
C GLY A 220 -18.31 -6.38 22.39
N ASN A 221 -18.51 -7.19 23.44
CA ASN A 221 -17.51 -8.11 23.99
C ASN A 221 -17.35 -9.38 23.13
N THR A 222 -17.08 -9.20 21.84
CA THR A 222 -16.93 -10.26 20.84
C THR A 222 -15.69 -10.00 20.01
N ASN A 223 -14.81 -10.98 19.88
CA ASN A 223 -13.59 -10.88 19.07
C ASN A 223 -13.94 -10.66 17.59
N THR A 224 -13.24 -9.74 16.93
CA THR A 224 -13.48 -9.39 15.52
C THR A 224 -12.25 -9.58 14.65
N VAL A 225 -12.49 -10.00 13.41
CA VAL A 225 -11.45 -10.43 12.46
C VAL A 225 -11.65 -9.70 11.14
N GLY A 226 -10.63 -8.99 10.69
CA GLY A 226 -10.61 -8.31 9.40
C GLY A 226 -10.43 -9.32 8.29
N GLY A 227 -11.16 -9.14 7.19
CA GLY A 227 -11.02 -10.02 6.04
C GLY A 227 -9.61 -9.95 5.44
N ALA A 228 -9.08 -11.06 4.93
CA ALA A 228 -7.83 -11.01 4.16
C ALA A 228 -8.04 -10.30 2.82
N GLY A 229 -7.01 -9.60 2.34
CA GLY A 229 -6.98 -9.03 0.99
C GLY A 229 -6.83 -10.13 -0.07
N GLY A 230 -7.48 -9.94 -1.21
CA GLY A 230 -7.43 -10.88 -2.33
C GLY A 230 -6.07 -10.85 -3.03
N ARG A 231 -5.65 -11.98 -3.61
CA ARG A 231 -4.42 -12.03 -4.42
C ARG A 231 -4.60 -11.19 -5.69
N GLY A 232 -3.57 -10.48 -6.12
CA GLY A 232 -3.49 -9.95 -7.48
C GLY A 232 -3.43 -11.08 -8.52
N GLY A 233 -4.08 -10.88 -9.65
CA GLY A 233 -4.05 -11.83 -10.77
C GLY A 233 -2.74 -11.75 -11.55
N ASN A 234 -2.37 -12.83 -12.23
CA ASN A 234 -1.12 -12.91 -12.98
C ASN A 234 -1.23 -12.19 -14.34
N GLY A 235 -0.12 -11.57 -14.75
CA GLY A 235 0.07 -10.97 -16.07
C GLY A 235 0.19 -12.00 -17.18
N GLY A 236 -0.02 -11.55 -18.43
CA GLY A 236 -0.04 -12.41 -19.60
C GLY A 236 1.33 -12.99 -19.91
N PRO A 237 1.46 -14.31 -20.13
CA PRO A 237 2.75 -15.01 -20.07
C PRO A 237 3.79 -14.53 -21.09
N LEU A 238 3.41 -13.92 -22.22
CA LEU A 238 4.38 -13.29 -23.12
C LEU A 238 4.68 -11.84 -22.71
N MET A 239 3.63 -11.04 -22.46
CA MET A 239 3.78 -9.67 -22.00
C MET A 239 2.60 -9.26 -21.10
N GLY A 240 2.92 -8.80 -19.89
CA GLY A 240 1.94 -8.46 -18.89
C GLY A 240 2.53 -8.25 -17.51
N ASN A 241 2.13 -7.17 -16.83
CA ASN A 241 2.44 -6.97 -15.42
C ASN A 241 1.49 -7.80 -14.55
N GLY A 242 1.96 -8.25 -13.40
CA GLY A 242 1.12 -8.82 -12.37
C GLY A 242 0.27 -7.76 -11.67
N GLY A 243 -0.96 -8.12 -11.27
CA GLY A 243 -1.85 -7.24 -10.53
C GLY A 243 -1.41 -7.05 -9.08
N GLN A 244 -1.66 -5.88 -8.50
CA GLN A 244 -1.43 -5.64 -7.06
C GLN A 244 -2.35 -6.52 -6.19
N GLY A 245 -1.84 -7.02 -5.07
CA GLY A 245 -2.66 -7.68 -4.04
C GLY A 245 -3.50 -6.67 -3.23
N GLY A 246 -4.74 -7.04 -2.91
CA GLY A 246 -5.64 -6.19 -2.13
C GLY A 246 -5.21 -6.07 -0.67
N ASN A 247 -5.63 -5.01 0.02
CA ASN A 247 -5.24 -4.79 1.42
C ASN A 247 -6.09 -5.65 2.37
N GLY A 248 -5.52 -6.00 3.51
CA GLY A 248 -6.20 -6.66 4.61
C GLY A 248 -7.12 -5.71 5.39
N GLY A 249 -8.22 -6.26 5.91
CA GLY A 249 -9.26 -5.53 6.61
C GLY A 249 -8.80 -4.97 7.95
N PHE A 250 -9.07 -3.68 8.18
CA PHE A 250 -8.87 -2.99 9.44
C PHE A 250 -9.91 -3.36 10.49
N ILE A 251 -9.49 -3.63 11.73
CA ILE A 251 -10.40 -3.80 12.87
C ILE A 251 -10.22 -2.71 13.93
N HIS A 252 -11.34 -2.13 14.35
CA HIS A 252 -11.44 -1.33 15.56
C HIS A 252 -12.55 -1.88 16.46
N ASN A 253 -12.20 -2.37 17.65
CA ASN A 253 -13.15 -2.94 18.60
C ASN A 253 -13.09 -2.23 19.95
N THR A 254 -14.22 -1.68 20.38
CA THR A 254 -14.36 -0.88 21.61
C THR A 254 -14.95 -1.65 22.80
N GLY A 255 -15.33 -2.92 22.64
CA GLY A 255 -15.84 -3.74 23.73
C GLY A 255 -14.73 -4.09 24.74
N ALA A 256 -15.00 -3.94 26.04
CA ALA A 256 -13.98 -3.89 27.09
C ALA A 256 -13.09 -5.14 27.23
N ASN A 257 -13.55 -6.31 26.80
CA ASN A 257 -12.83 -7.60 26.86
C ASN A 257 -12.79 -8.28 25.46
N SER A 258 -12.52 -7.52 24.40
CA SER A 258 -12.63 -8.01 23.01
C SER A 258 -11.32 -7.88 22.27
N ASP A 259 -10.92 -8.94 21.59
CA ASP A 259 -9.72 -8.95 20.76
C ASP A 259 -10.00 -8.46 19.33
N ALA A 260 -8.99 -7.85 18.70
CA ALA A 260 -9.00 -7.44 17.31
C ALA A 260 -7.91 -8.17 16.52
N PHE A 261 -8.29 -8.76 15.39
CA PHE A 261 -7.38 -9.42 14.46
C PHE A 261 -7.47 -8.73 13.10
N GLY A 262 -6.45 -7.97 12.70
CA GLY A 262 -6.38 -7.37 11.37
C GLY A 262 -6.19 -8.43 10.28
N GLY A 263 -6.85 -8.25 9.14
CA GLY A 263 -6.73 -9.19 8.02
C GLY A 263 -5.35 -9.15 7.35
N ALA A 264 -4.84 -10.28 6.86
CA ALA A 264 -3.59 -10.29 6.10
C ALA A 264 -3.74 -9.59 4.73
N GLY A 265 -2.67 -8.97 4.24
CA GLY A 265 -2.59 -8.40 2.89
C GLY A 265 -2.49 -9.49 1.82
N GLY A 266 -3.17 -9.29 0.70
CA GLY A 266 -3.10 -10.20 -0.44
C GLY A 266 -1.74 -10.17 -1.13
N ALA A 267 -1.23 -11.31 -1.59
CA ALA A 267 -0.01 -11.34 -2.38
C ALA A 267 -0.23 -10.73 -3.78
N GLY A 268 0.82 -10.20 -4.39
CA GLY A 268 0.82 -9.76 -5.77
C GLY A 268 0.64 -10.91 -6.77
N GLY A 269 0.21 -10.56 -7.98
CA GLY A 269 0.27 -11.43 -9.15
C GLY A 269 1.67 -11.45 -9.75
N ASP A 270 2.02 -12.55 -10.39
CA ASP A 270 3.31 -12.71 -11.08
C ASP A 270 3.23 -12.16 -12.52
N ALA A 271 4.37 -11.75 -13.09
CA ALA A 271 4.44 -11.19 -14.44
C ALA A 271 4.66 -12.24 -15.54
N GLY A 272 4.48 -11.82 -16.81
CA GLY A 272 4.93 -12.58 -17.98
C GLY A 272 6.43 -12.49 -18.23
N ILE A 273 6.87 -13.00 -19.40
CA ILE A 273 8.27 -12.88 -19.87
C ILE A 273 8.72 -11.42 -19.87
N ILE A 274 7.86 -10.49 -20.33
CA ILE A 274 8.07 -9.04 -20.24
C ILE A 274 6.99 -8.44 -19.33
N GLY A 275 7.39 -7.86 -18.19
CA GLY A 275 6.49 -7.23 -17.24
C GLY A 275 7.03 -7.24 -15.82
N ARG A 276 6.44 -6.40 -14.96
CA ARG A 276 6.81 -6.28 -13.55
C ARG A 276 5.84 -7.05 -12.66
N GLY A 277 6.37 -7.58 -11.56
CA GLY A 277 5.57 -8.26 -10.54
C GLY A 277 4.61 -7.29 -9.84
N GLY A 278 3.42 -7.78 -9.49
CA GLY A 278 2.45 -6.99 -8.74
C GLY A 278 2.92 -6.75 -7.29
N THR A 279 2.67 -5.57 -6.73
CA THR A 279 2.96 -5.30 -5.33
C THR A 279 2.06 -6.13 -4.40
N GLY A 280 2.58 -6.49 -3.22
CA GLY A 280 1.78 -7.05 -2.15
C GLY A 280 0.87 -5.99 -1.53
N GLY A 281 -0.34 -6.38 -1.12
CA GLY A 281 -1.24 -5.53 -0.34
C GLY A 281 -0.77 -5.40 1.11
N SER A 282 -1.09 -4.28 1.75
CA SER A 282 -0.76 -4.06 3.16
C SER A 282 -1.67 -4.89 4.08
N GLY A 283 -1.15 -5.33 5.22
CA GLY A 283 -1.91 -5.97 6.28
C GLY A 283 -2.77 -4.97 7.05
N GLY A 284 -3.95 -5.42 7.50
CA GLY A 284 -4.91 -4.61 8.22
C GLY A 284 -4.46 -4.31 9.65
N HIS A 285 -4.71 -3.08 10.10
CA HIS A 285 -4.41 -2.66 11.47
C HIS A 285 -5.45 -3.25 12.46
N ALA A 286 -5.13 -3.27 13.75
CA ALA A 286 -5.99 -3.79 14.81
C ALA A 286 -5.99 -2.90 16.06
N VAL A 287 -7.18 -2.49 16.53
CA VAL A 287 -7.37 -1.69 17.75
C VAL A 287 -8.35 -2.40 18.68
N ALA A 288 -7.97 -2.64 19.94
CA ALA A 288 -8.74 -3.44 20.91
C ALA A 288 -8.57 -3.00 22.37
N TYR A 289 -9.62 -3.20 23.18
CA TYR A 289 -9.50 -3.21 24.65
C TYR A 289 -9.06 -4.57 25.22
N GLY A 290 -9.21 -5.66 24.47
CA GLY A 290 -8.51 -6.92 24.71
C GLY A 290 -7.13 -6.90 24.06
N LYS A 291 -6.76 -8.00 23.41
CA LYS A 291 -5.54 -8.15 22.61
C LYS A 291 -5.73 -7.61 21.20
N ALA A 292 -4.70 -6.96 20.65
CA ALA A 292 -4.65 -6.59 19.23
C ALA A 292 -3.58 -7.41 18.49
N VAL A 293 -3.93 -8.03 17.38
CA VAL A 293 -2.99 -8.64 16.43
C VAL A 293 -3.29 -8.05 15.06
N ALA A 294 -2.32 -7.36 14.46
CA ALA A 294 -2.49 -6.81 13.12
C ALA A 294 -2.06 -7.84 12.06
N GLY A 295 -2.61 -7.70 10.85
CA GLY A 295 -2.32 -8.61 9.74
C GLY A 295 -0.94 -8.38 9.13
N ASP A 296 -0.33 -9.46 8.65
CA ASP A 296 0.92 -9.38 7.88
C ASP A 296 0.70 -8.79 6.48
N GLY A 297 1.72 -8.15 5.92
CA GLY A 297 1.73 -7.67 4.53
C GLY A 297 1.90 -8.81 3.52
N GLY A 298 1.24 -8.69 2.37
CA GLY A 298 1.32 -9.68 1.30
C GLY A 298 2.69 -9.69 0.61
N ARG A 299 3.12 -10.85 0.12
CA ARG A 299 4.34 -10.96 -0.72
C ARG A 299 4.13 -10.26 -2.08
N GLY A 300 5.16 -9.58 -2.59
CA GLY A 300 5.20 -9.09 -3.97
C GLY A 300 5.42 -10.22 -4.98
N GLY A 301 4.78 -10.13 -6.15
CA GLY A 301 4.86 -11.12 -7.21
C GLY A 301 6.20 -11.12 -7.95
N ASP A 302 6.56 -12.25 -8.54
CA ASP A 302 7.83 -12.40 -9.27
C ASP A 302 7.73 -11.85 -10.70
N ALA A 303 8.85 -11.38 -11.25
CA ALA A 303 9.01 -11.05 -12.67
C ALA A 303 9.59 -12.23 -13.48
N GLY A 304 9.32 -12.25 -14.79
CA GLY A 304 9.75 -13.32 -15.70
C GLY A 304 11.19 -13.18 -16.20
N ALA A 305 11.38 -12.56 -17.37
CA ALA A 305 12.70 -12.36 -17.97
C ALA A 305 13.14 -10.89 -17.99
N PHE A 306 12.23 -9.98 -18.29
CA PHE A 306 12.47 -8.55 -18.40
C PHE A 306 11.48 -7.78 -17.52
N GLY A 307 11.96 -7.32 -16.36
CA GLY A 307 11.18 -6.51 -15.44
C GLY A 307 11.48 -6.78 -13.96
N ASP A 308 11.05 -5.84 -13.13
CA ASP A 308 11.34 -5.78 -11.70
C ASP A 308 10.32 -6.60 -10.89
N GLY A 309 10.78 -7.19 -9.79
CA GLY A 309 9.91 -7.86 -8.83
C GLY A 309 9.01 -6.87 -8.08
N GLY A 310 7.80 -7.30 -7.72
CA GLY A 310 6.87 -6.44 -6.99
C GLY A 310 7.32 -6.18 -5.54
N PHE A 311 7.10 -4.98 -5.01
CA PHE A 311 7.36 -4.68 -3.60
C PHE A 311 6.52 -5.55 -2.64
N GLY A 312 7.08 -5.92 -1.50
CA GLY A 312 6.34 -6.53 -0.40
C GLY A 312 5.42 -5.53 0.31
N GLY A 313 4.21 -5.98 0.67
CA GLY A 313 3.22 -5.14 1.36
C GLY A 313 3.64 -4.80 2.80
N LEU A 314 3.17 -3.68 3.33
CA LEU A 314 3.46 -3.28 4.72
C LEU A 314 2.66 -4.14 5.70
N GLY A 315 3.21 -4.44 6.88
CA GLY A 315 2.43 -5.02 7.97
C GLY A 315 1.46 -4.02 8.59
N GLY A 316 0.36 -4.48 9.16
CA GLY A 316 -0.60 -3.63 9.89
C GLY A 316 -0.10 -3.25 11.29
N THR A 317 -0.60 -2.14 11.86
CA THR A 317 -0.25 -1.71 13.24
C THR A 317 -1.24 -2.24 14.28
N ALA A 318 -0.77 -2.55 15.47
CA ALA A 318 -1.58 -3.08 16.58
C ALA A 318 -1.61 -2.15 17.79
N GLN A 319 -2.80 -1.88 18.31
CA GLN A 319 -3.03 -1.11 19.53
C GLN A 319 -3.97 -1.88 20.46
N GLY A 320 -3.40 -2.64 21.39
CA GLY A 320 -4.14 -3.42 22.37
C GLY A 320 -4.07 -2.77 23.74
N LYS A 321 -5.17 -2.73 24.50
CA LYS A 321 -5.06 -2.42 25.93
C LYS A 321 -4.45 -3.60 26.70
N GLN A 322 -4.61 -4.84 26.25
CA GLN A 322 -3.83 -5.99 26.74
C GLN A 322 -2.56 -6.16 25.89
N ASP A 323 -2.31 -7.36 25.32
CA ASP A 323 -1.21 -7.61 24.39
C ASP A 323 -1.42 -6.90 23.04
N ALA A 324 -0.32 -6.54 22.39
CA ALA A 324 -0.30 -6.03 21.02
C ALA A 324 0.75 -6.77 20.18
N THR A 325 0.38 -7.20 18.98
CA THR A 325 1.27 -7.85 18.00
C THR A 325 1.13 -7.16 16.66
N GLY A 326 2.15 -6.40 16.25
CA GLY A 326 2.19 -5.72 14.96
C GLY A 326 2.44 -6.71 13.82
N GLY A 327 1.84 -6.44 12.66
CA GLY A 327 1.98 -7.28 11.47
C GLY A 327 3.37 -7.18 10.86
N ASN A 328 3.88 -8.29 10.37
CA ASN A 328 5.15 -8.38 9.65
C ASN A 328 5.00 -7.81 8.23
N GLY A 329 6.10 -7.32 7.67
CA GLY A 329 6.14 -6.91 6.27
C GLY A 329 6.25 -8.10 5.32
N GLY A 330 5.63 -7.98 4.16
CA GLY A 330 5.67 -8.99 3.10
C GLY A 330 7.03 -9.10 2.43
N VAL A 331 7.35 -10.29 1.92
CA VAL A 331 8.58 -10.53 1.13
C VAL A 331 8.49 -9.84 -0.23
N GLY A 332 9.60 -9.26 -0.70
CA GLY A 332 9.73 -8.69 -2.04
C GLY A 332 9.75 -9.75 -3.14
N GLY A 333 9.22 -9.40 -4.30
CA GLY A 333 9.23 -10.23 -5.51
C GLY A 333 10.61 -10.30 -6.17
N THR A 334 10.87 -11.40 -6.86
CA THR A 334 12.16 -11.63 -7.53
C THR A 334 12.23 -10.90 -8.87
N GLY A 335 13.38 -10.27 -9.15
CA GLY A 335 13.66 -9.63 -10.44
C GLY A 335 13.82 -10.62 -11.60
N GLY A 336 13.74 -10.08 -12.82
CA GLY A 336 13.77 -10.83 -14.08
C GLY A 336 15.06 -11.65 -14.28
N SER A 337 14.91 -12.76 -15.01
CA SER A 337 16.01 -13.68 -15.32
C SER A 337 17.05 -13.14 -16.32
N VAL A 338 16.71 -12.11 -17.10
CA VAL A 338 17.63 -11.43 -18.03
C VAL A 338 17.95 -10.02 -17.55
N THR A 339 16.94 -9.26 -17.12
CA THR A 339 17.12 -7.93 -16.51
C THR A 339 15.93 -7.53 -15.65
N GLY A 340 16.17 -6.68 -14.66
CA GLY A 340 15.17 -6.14 -13.75
C GLY A 340 15.48 -6.41 -12.28
N ASP A 341 15.11 -5.46 -11.43
CA ASP A 341 15.57 -5.41 -10.05
C ASP A 341 14.72 -6.29 -9.11
N GLY A 342 15.28 -6.67 -7.97
CA GLY A 342 14.53 -7.32 -6.90
C GLY A 342 13.64 -6.32 -6.17
N GLY A 343 12.38 -6.68 -5.90
CA GLY A 343 11.47 -5.82 -5.15
C GLY A 343 11.89 -5.70 -3.67
N GLU A 344 11.78 -4.52 -3.08
CA GLU A 344 12.02 -4.32 -1.64
C GLU A 344 11.06 -5.15 -0.78
N GLY A 345 11.53 -5.59 0.39
CA GLY A 345 10.70 -6.19 1.43
C GLY A 345 9.90 -5.13 2.19
N GLY A 346 8.64 -5.43 2.48
CA GLY A 346 7.75 -4.53 3.21
C GLY A 346 8.23 -4.29 4.64
N ASN A 347 7.91 -3.12 5.21
CA ASN A 347 8.22 -2.83 6.62
C ASN A 347 7.24 -3.56 7.56
N GLY A 348 7.76 -4.07 8.66
CA GLY A 348 6.98 -4.54 9.81
C GLY A 348 6.51 -3.36 10.67
N SER A 349 5.37 -3.53 11.34
CA SER A 349 4.62 -2.41 11.91
C SER A 349 4.59 -2.30 13.43
N LEU A 350 4.19 -1.10 13.89
CA LEU A 350 4.06 -0.70 15.28
C LEU A 350 3.14 -1.63 16.09
N ALA A 351 3.56 -1.98 17.31
CA ALA A 351 2.73 -2.55 18.35
C ALA A 351 2.72 -1.64 19.59
N THR A 352 1.54 -1.34 20.13
CA THR A 352 1.39 -0.57 21.38
C THR A 352 0.48 -1.33 22.35
N SER A 353 1.00 -1.67 23.54
CA SER A 353 0.24 -2.35 24.60
C SER A 353 -0.05 -1.45 25.81
N GLY A 354 -1.26 -1.54 26.35
CA GLY A 354 -1.69 -0.80 27.54
C GLY A 354 -1.23 -1.45 28.86
N SER A 355 -1.44 -2.76 29.00
CA SER A 355 -1.10 -3.54 30.20
C SER A 355 -0.40 -4.87 29.90
N GLY A 356 -0.46 -5.37 28.65
CA GLY A 356 0.27 -6.57 28.21
C GLY A 356 1.58 -6.24 27.51
N ARG A 357 2.06 -7.15 26.66
CA ARG A 357 3.31 -7.03 25.88
C ARG A 357 3.07 -6.36 24.53
N ALA A 358 4.04 -5.58 24.07
CA ALA A 358 4.07 -5.04 22.72
C ALA A 358 5.13 -5.77 21.89
N GLN A 359 4.70 -6.57 20.91
CA GLN A 359 5.58 -7.33 20.00
C GLN A 359 5.43 -6.76 18.59
N ALA A 360 6.43 -6.02 18.11
CA ALA A 360 6.33 -5.35 16.83
C ALA A 360 6.68 -6.25 15.64
N GLY A 361 6.04 -5.98 14.51
CA GLY A 361 6.18 -6.77 13.30
C GLY A 361 7.59 -6.69 12.73
N HIS A 362 8.09 -7.79 12.19
CA HIS A 362 9.40 -7.87 11.55
C HIS A 362 9.33 -7.39 10.10
N GLY A 363 10.42 -6.85 9.57
CA GLY A 363 10.53 -6.49 8.16
C GLY A 363 10.60 -7.73 7.25
N GLY A 364 9.96 -7.64 6.09
CA GLY A 364 10.06 -8.66 5.05
C GLY A 364 11.42 -8.66 4.37
N THR A 365 11.85 -9.79 3.82
CA THR A 365 13.10 -9.85 3.04
C THR A 365 12.91 -9.22 1.66
N GLY A 366 13.94 -8.56 1.15
CA GLY A 366 13.99 -8.13 -0.24
C GLY A 366 14.08 -9.32 -1.22
N GLY A 367 13.67 -9.09 -2.46
CA GLY A 367 13.74 -10.08 -3.52
C GLY A 367 15.13 -10.19 -4.14
N ASP A 368 15.54 -11.40 -4.53
CA ASP A 368 16.76 -11.61 -5.33
C ASP A 368 16.62 -10.96 -6.73
N SER A 369 17.74 -10.70 -7.42
CA SER A 369 17.78 -10.40 -8.84
C SER A 369 18.70 -11.36 -9.58
N ARG A 370 18.19 -11.91 -10.70
CA ARG A 370 18.79 -13.08 -11.37
C ARG A 370 19.61 -12.70 -12.62
N GLY A 371 19.11 -11.73 -13.39
CA GLY A 371 19.77 -11.21 -14.58
C GLY A 371 20.68 -10.01 -14.28
N LEU A 372 20.62 -9.00 -15.14
CA LEU A 372 21.18 -7.67 -14.91
C LEU A 372 20.20 -6.84 -14.05
N GLY A 373 20.55 -6.59 -12.80
CA GLY A 373 19.74 -5.78 -11.89
C GLY A 373 20.33 -5.78 -10.48
N ASP A 374 19.96 -4.79 -9.69
CA ASP A 374 20.23 -4.74 -8.25
C ASP A 374 19.18 -5.59 -7.50
N ALA A 375 19.47 -6.01 -6.28
CA ALA A 375 18.54 -6.82 -5.48
C ALA A 375 17.85 -5.97 -4.40
N GLY A 376 16.63 -6.36 -4.04
CA GLY A 376 15.77 -5.52 -3.20
C GLY A 376 16.27 -5.37 -1.77
N ASP A 377 16.10 -4.18 -1.20
CA ASP A 377 16.38 -3.93 0.22
C ASP A 377 15.44 -4.75 1.14
N GLY A 378 15.94 -5.10 2.32
CA GLY A 378 15.14 -5.68 3.40
C GLY A 378 14.33 -4.63 4.14
N GLY A 379 13.07 -4.93 4.42
CA GLY A 379 12.18 -4.03 5.15
C GLY A 379 12.61 -3.78 6.59
N ARG A 380 12.24 -2.63 7.16
CA ARG A 380 12.54 -2.28 8.55
C ARG A 380 11.59 -3.01 9.51
N GLY A 381 12.08 -3.30 10.71
CA GLY A 381 11.26 -3.80 11.82
C GLY A 381 10.49 -2.69 12.52
N GLY A 382 9.27 -3.00 12.98
CA GLY A 382 8.40 -2.04 13.67
C GLY A 382 8.84 -1.73 15.10
N ALA A 383 8.37 -0.62 15.67
CA ALA A 383 8.57 -0.28 17.07
C ALA A 383 7.54 -0.97 17.99
N GLY A 384 7.94 -1.41 19.18
CA GLY A 384 7.06 -2.08 20.15
C GLY A 384 7.06 -1.35 21.49
N THR A 385 5.95 -0.70 21.84
CA THR A 385 5.84 0.17 23.02
C THR A 385 4.82 -0.39 24.03
N SER A 386 5.30 -0.75 25.22
CA SER A 386 4.48 -1.36 26.28
C SER A 386 4.38 -0.48 27.51
N ASN A 387 3.16 -0.35 28.04
CA ASN A 387 2.86 0.36 29.29
C ASN A 387 2.55 -0.56 30.48
N GLY A 388 2.63 -1.89 30.32
CA GLY A 388 2.42 -2.86 31.41
C GLY A 388 3.50 -3.93 31.53
N GLU A 389 3.88 -4.57 30.43
CA GLU A 389 4.95 -5.58 30.39
C GLU A 389 6.12 -5.13 29.49
N HIS A 390 6.79 -6.06 28.82
CA HIS A 390 7.89 -5.85 27.91
C HIS A 390 7.47 -5.24 26.56
N GLY A 391 8.32 -4.37 26.00
CA GLY A 391 8.24 -3.90 24.62
C GLY A 391 9.37 -4.48 23.77
N PHE A 392 9.02 -5.08 22.63
CA PHE A 392 9.94 -5.74 21.70
C PHE A 392 9.84 -5.07 20.33
N GLY A 393 10.95 -4.51 19.86
CA GLY A 393 11.09 -4.05 18.48
C GLY A 393 11.23 -5.22 17.51
N GLY A 394 10.63 -5.09 16.33
CA GLY A 394 10.69 -6.10 15.28
C GLY A 394 12.08 -6.20 14.67
N LYS A 395 12.46 -7.37 14.16
CA LYS A 395 13.72 -7.51 13.41
C LYS A 395 13.60 -6.82 12.05
N GLY A 396 14.72 -6.31 11.53
CA GLY A 396 14.81 -5.95 10.12
C GLY A 396 14.85 -7.20 9.23
N GLY A 397 14.31 -7.09 8.02
CA GLY A 397 14.38 -8.13 6.99
C GLY A 397 15.74 -8.14 6.30
N ASN A 398 16.14 -9.27 5.75
CA ASN A 398 17.39 -9.40 4.99
C ASN A 398 17.24 -8.80 3.58
N GLY A 399 18.31 -8.22 3.04
CA GLY A 399 18.37 -7.81 1.65
C GLY A 399 18.46 -9.01 0.69
N GLY A 400 17.91 -8.86 -0.50
CA GLY A 400 17.98 -9.86 -1.57
C GLY A 400 19.37 -9.98 -2.19
N ARG A 401 19.65 -11.08 -2.87
CA ARG A 401 20.95 -11.34 -3.53
C ARG A 401 20.87 -11.03 -5.01
N SER A 402 21.91 -10.40 -5.55
CA SER A 402 22.05 -10.19 -7.01
C SER A 402 23.13 -11.10 -7.59
N ALA A 403 22.89 -11.59 -8.81
CA ALA A 403 23.91 -12.28 -9.60
C ALA A 403 24.89 -11.31 -10.28
N ASN A 404 24.44 -10.13 -10.75
CA ASN A 404 25.23 -9.27 -11.65
C ASN A 404 25.24 -7.76 -11.31
N GLY A 405 24.49 -7.34 -10.29
CA GLY A 405 24.46 -5.99 -9.72
C GLY A 405 24.92 -5.98 -8.26
N THR A 406 24.37 -5.07 -7.47
CA THR A 406 24.56 -4.96 -6.02
C THR A 406 23.57 -5.87 -5.28
N GLY A 407 24.01 -6.43 -4.15
CA GLY A 407 23.10 -7.09 -3.21
C GLY A 407 22.33 -6.04 -2.39
N GLY A 408 21.06 -6.30 -2.08
CA GLY A 408 20.22 -5.36 -1.33
C GLY A 408 20.72 -5.19 0.11
N SER A 409 20.46 -4.03 0.71
CA SER A 409 20.82 -3.77 2.10
C SER A 409 19.89 -4.49 3.09
N GLY A 410 20.40 -4.78 4.28
CA GLY A 410 19.61 -5.30 5.38
C GLY A 410 18.78 -4.23 6.05
N GLY A 411 17.51 -4.52 6.32
CA GLY A 411 16.59 -3.60 6.99
C GLY A 411 17.01 -3.30 8.43
N ALA A 412 16.72 -2.08 8.88
CA ALA A 412 16.96 -1.69 10.27
C ALA A 412 16.00 -2.41 11.24
N GLY A 413 16.51 -2.83 12.39
CA GLY A 413 15.72 -3.35 13.50
C GLY A 413 14.94 -2.24 14.22
N GLY A 414 13.74 -2.57 14.67
CA GLY A 414 12.83 -1.64 15.34
C GLY A 414 13.13 -1.44 16.83
N LYS A 415 12.57 -0.37 17.40
CA LYS A 415 12.78 0.04 18.80
C LYS A 415 11.81 -0.68 19.75
N GLY A 416 12.31 -1.28 20.83
CA GLY A 416 11.48 -1.85 21.91
C GLY A 416 11.50 -0.97 23.15
N THR A 417 10.31 -0.59 23.64
CA THR A 417 10.15 0.34 24.77
C THR A 417 9.23 -0.26 25.85
N SER A 418 9.66 -0.34 27.10
CA SER A 418 8.75 -0.55 28.25
C SER A 418 8.76 0.67 29.16
N THR A 419 7.60 1.25 29.44
CA THR A 419 7.48 2.43 30.31
C THR A 419 7.40 2.07 31.81
N THR A 420 7.50 0.78 32.16
CA THR A 420 7.33 0.31 33.55
C THR A 420 8.63 0.18 34.34
N ALA A 421 8.51 0.17 35.68
CA ALA A 421 9.63 0.14 36.60
C ALA A 421 10.36 -1.22 36.71
N VAL A 422 9.81 -2.31 36.13
CA VAL A 422 10.37 -3.67 36.30
C VAL A 422 10.54 -4.46 35.00
N HIS A 423 9.92 -4.03 33.88
CA HIS A 423 10.00 -4.76 32.61
C HIS A 423 10.99 -4.13 31.63
N ASN A 424 11.66 -5.01 30.89
CA ASN A 424 12.69 -4.68 29.91
C ASN A 424 12.10 -4.18 28.57
N GLY A 425 12.85 -3.33 27.87
CA GLY A 425 12.64 -2.99 26.46
C GLY A 425 13.74 -3.57 25.59
N TYR A 426 13.37 -4.26 24.51
CA TYR A 426 14.29 -5.02 23.66
C TYR A 426 14.27 -4.50 22.22
N GLY A 427 15.39 -3.97 21.73
CA GLY A 427 15.56 -3.60 20.34
C GLY A 427 15.62 -4.82 19.42
N GLY A 428 15.02 -4.72 18.24
CA GLY A 428 15.10 -5.74 17.20
C GLY A 428 16.48 -5.76 16.53
N GLY A 429 16.98 -6.93 16.16
CA GLY A 429 18.20 -7.04 15.36
C GLY A 429 18.00 -6.50 13.94
N GLY A 430 19.06 -5.92 13.36
CA GLY A 430 19.08 -5.55 11.95
C GLY A 430 19.21 -6.78 11.05
N GLY A 431 18.63 -6.71 9.84
CA GLY A 431 18.71 -7.77 8.84
C GLY A 431 20.07 -7.84 8.17
N THR A 432 20.40 -8.98 7.54
CA THR A 432 21.66 -9.14 6.82
C THR A 432 21.63 -8.48 5.45
N GLY A 433 22.75 -7.92 5.02
CA GLY A 433 22.95 -7.48 3.63
C GLY A 433 23.04 -8.65 2.66
N GLY A 434 22.57 -8.45 1.44
CA GLY A 434 22.55 -9.43 0.38
C GLY A 434 23.88 -9.54 -0.36
N GLN A 435 24.18 -10.74 -0.88
CA GLN A 435 25.36 -10.95 -1.74
C GLN A 435 25.14 -10.33 -3.12
N GLY A 436 26.20 -9.79 -3.73
CA GLY A 436 26.16 -9.22 -5.09
C GLY A 436 27.54 -9.23 -5.73
N ARG A 437 27.76 -8.47 -6.81
CA ARG A 437 29.12 -8.14 -7.27
C ARG A 437 29.77 -7.17 -6.30
N SER A 438 29.02 -6.14 -5.90
CA SER A 438 29.19 -5.45 -4.63
C SER A 438 28.19 -6.00 -3.63
N GLY A 439 28.61 -6.20 -2.38
CA GLY A 439 27.73 -6.68 -1.31
C GLY A 439 26.89 -5.55 -0.70
N GLY A 440 25.67 -5.88 -0.28
CA GLY A 440 24.77 -4.95 0.41
C GLY A 440 25.16 -4.70 1.87
N ASP A 441 24.87 -3.51 2.38
CA ASP A 441 25.12 -3.15 3.78
C ASP A 441 24.27 -3.98 4.76
N GLY A 442 24.77 -4.19 5.97
CA GLY A 442 24.03 -4.80 7.06
C GLY A 442 23.13 -3.79 7.80
N GLY A 443 21.93 -4.20 8.19
CA GLY A 443 20.96 -3.32 8.83
C GLY A 443 21.37 -2.90 10.25
N ALA A 444 21.09 -1.65 10.64
CA ALA A 444 21.31 -1.22 12.02
C ALA A 444 20.37 -1.95 13.00
N GLY A 445 20.87 -2.30 14.19
CA GLY A 445 20.05 -2.82 15.28
C GLY A 445 19.25 -1.71 15.98
N GLY A 446 18.04 -2.05 16.41
CA GLY A 446 17.12 -1.11 17.06
C GLY A 446 17.44 -0.86 18.53
N GLU A 447 16.92 0.23 19.08
CA GLU A 447 17.09 0.59 20.48
C GLU A 447 16.23 -0.25 21.43
N GLY A 448 16.76 -0.62 22.60
CA GLY A 448 15.98 -1.15 23.71
C GLY A 448 15.91 -0.13 24.85
N VAL A 449 14.70 0.28 25.23
CA VAL A 449 14.45 1.38 26.17
C VAL A 449 13.54 0.93 27.31
N ALA A 450 13.92 1.20 28.55
CA ALA A 450 13.11 0.86 29.72
C ALA A 450 13.04 2.01 30.74
N SER A 451 11.90 2.19 31.42
CA SER A 451 11.85 3.11 32.57
C SER A 451 12.65 2.58 33.75
N GLY A 452 12.44 1.31 34.15
CA GLY A 452 13.18 0.72 35.28
C GLY A 452 13.60 -0.74 35.15
N GLY A 453 13.07 -1.49 34.19
CA GLY A 453 13.71 -2.73 33.74
C GLY A 453 14.98 -2.44 32.91
N ASN A 454 15.52 -3.47 32.25
CA ASN A 454 16.70 -3.31 31.41
C ASN A 454 16.34 -2.84 29.99
N GLY A 455 17.09 -1.87 29.46
CA GLY A 455 17.07 -1.54 28.04
C GLY A 455 18.14 -2.34 27.31
N ILE A 456 17.77 -3.15 26.33
CA ILE A 456 18.67 -4.07 25.63
C ILE A 456 18.59 -3.80 24.13
N GLY A 457 19.66 -3.27 23.54
CA GLY A 457 19.72 -3.00 22.10
C GLY A 457 19.66 -4.28 21.25
N GLY A 458 19.25 -4.15 19.99
CA GLY A 458 19.34 -5.20 18.99
C GLY A 458 20.70 -5.24 18.31
N THR A 459 21.18 -6.42 17.91
CA THR A 459 22.45 -6.55 17.18
C THR A 459 22.39 -5.91 15.79
N GLY A 460 23.50 -5.36 15.32
CA GLY A 460 23.66 -4.99 13.92
C GLY A 460 23.71 -6.21 13.00
N GLY A 461 23.17 -6.06 11.79
CA GLY A 461 23.16 -7.09 10.76
C GLY A 461 24.53 -7.27 10.11
N VAL A 462 24.86 -8.51 9.74
CA VAL A 462 26.06 -8.83 8.95
C VAL A 462 25.85 -8.36 7.50
N ALA A 463 26.88 -7.78 6.88
CA ALA A 463 26.81 -7.33 5.50
C ALA A 463 27.00 -8.47 4.48
N GLY A 464 26.57 -8.21 3.25
CA GLY A 464 26.75 -9.13 2.13
C GLY A 464 28.15 -9.10 1.52
N ALA A 465 28.57 -10.22 0.94
CA ALA A 465 29.84 -10.32 0.21
C ALA A 465 29.75 -9.72 -1.21
N GLY A 466 30.83 -9.08 -1.63
CA GLY A 466 31.05 -8.59 -3.00
C GLY A 466 31.85 -9.59 -3.82
N ASN A 467 31.19 -10.26 -4.78
CA ASN A 467 31.78 -11.20 -5.72
C ASN A 467 32.65 -10.48 -6.78
N GLY A 468 33.80 -10.00 -6.35
CA GLY A 468 34.81 -9.34 -7.20
C GLY A 468 34.83 -7.81 -7.15
N MET A 469 33.89 -7.18 -6.44
CA MET A 469 33.91 -5.75 -6.09
C MET A 469 33.85 -5.58 -4.56
N ALA A 470 33.43 -4.41 -4.06
CA ALA A 470 33.45 -4.10 -2.64
C ALA A 470 32.46 -4.96 -1.81
N GLY A 471 32.88 -5.36 -0.61
CA GLY A 471 31.97 -5.96 0.37
C GLY A 471 31.14 -4.90 1.08
N GLY A 472 29.93 -5.25 1.52
CA GLY A 472 29.04 -4.30 2.23
C GLY A 472 29.54 -3.95 3.62
N THR A 473 29.12 -2.82 4.17
CA THR A 473 29.47 -2.38 5.53
C THR A 473 28.53 -2.98 6.58
N GLY A 474 29.11 -3.44 7.70
CA GLY A 474 28.36 -4.09 8.78
C GLY A 474 27.42 -3.12 9.50
N GLY A 475 26.23 -3.61 9.87
CA GLY A 475 25.23 -2.82 10.56
C GLY A 475 25.67 -2.42 11.96
N ARG A 476 25.29 -1.22 12.41
CA ARG A 476 25.59 -0.75 13.77
C ARG A 476 24.74 -1.51 14.80
N GLY A 477 25.29 -1.78 15.97
CA GLY A 477 24.52 -2.28 17.11
C GLY A 477 23.62 -1.20 17.71
N GLY A 478 22.44 -1.62 18.18
CA GLY A 478 21.47 -0.75 18.83
C GLY A 478 21.87 -0.39 20.26
N ALA A 479 21.43 0.79 20.71
CA ALA A 479 21.64 1.25 22.08
C ALA A 479 20.69 0.56 23.07
N GLY A 480 21.16 0.31 24.29
CA GLY A 480 20.33 -0.11 25.41
C GLY A 480 20.28 1.00 26.45
N THR A 481 19.09 1.53 26.72
CA THR A 481 18.90 2.67 27.63
C THR A 481 17.89 2.36 28.74
N SER A 482 18.22 2.72 29.98
CA SER A 482 17.27 2.62 31.09
C SER A 482 17.47 3.77 32.08
N ALA A 483 16.39 4.22 32.72
CA ALA A 483 16.43 5.31 33.70
C ALA A 483 16.72 4.82 35.13
N THR A 484 16.26 3.62 35.53
CA THR A 484 16.61 3.02 36.84
C THR A 484 17.12 1.58 36.78
N GLY A 485 17.10 0.92 35.62
CA GLY A 485 17.66 -0.42 35.39
C GLY A 485 18.99 -0.37 34.63
N ASN A 486 19.38 -1.47 33.98
CA ASN A 486 20.63 -1.52 33.21
C ASN A 486 20.42 -1.23 31.71
N GLY A 487 21.32 -0.44 31.11
CA GLY A 487 21.33 -0.19 29.67
C GLY A 487 22.43 -1.00 28.97
N TYR A 488 22.06 -1.98 28.14
CA TYR A 488 22.99 -2.86 27.42
C TYR A 488 22.97 -2.57 25.92
N GLY A 489 24.04 -1.96 25.41
CA GLY A 489 24.28 -1.83 23.99
C GLY A 489 24.64 -3.18 23.35
N ALA A 490 24.23 -3.39 22.11
CA ALA A 490 24.47 -4.64 21.39
C ALA A 490 25.59 -4.53 20.35
N ASN A 491 26.13 -5.67 19.92
CA ASN A 491 27.26 -5.70 18.98
C ASN A 491 26.86 -5.19 17.59
N GLY A 492 27.84 -4.58 16.89
CA GLY A 492 27.75 -4.35 15.46
C GLY A 492 27.94 -5.65 14.66
N GLY A 493 27.37 -5.70 13.46
CA GLY A 493 27.57 -6.80 12.51
C GLY A 493 28.92 -6.69 11.78
N SER A 494 29.44 -7.81 11.29
CA SER A 494 30.67 -7.81 10.50
C SER A 494 30.46 -7.19 9.10
N GLY A 495 31.54 -6.68 8.53
CA GLY A 495 31.59 -6.31 7.12
C GLY A 495 31.55 -7.55 6.22
N GLY A 496 31.33 -7.33 4.93
CA GLY A 496 31.32 -8.38 3.93
C GLY A 496 32.67 -8.56 3.24
N ASP A 497 32.96 -9.79 2.82
CA ASP A 497 34.13 -10.13 2.01
C ASP A 497 34.10 -9.33 0.68
N GLY A 498 35.25 -8.86 0.19
CA GLY A 498 35.29 -8.13 -1.09
C GLY A 498 36.65 -7.50 -1.41
N ARG A 499 36.66 -6.63 -2.43
CA ARG A 499 37.82 -5.84 -2.86
C ARG A 499 37.42 -4.40 -3.21
N PRO A 500 37.61 -3.42 -2.30
CA PRO A 500 38.05 -3.59 -0.90
C PRO A 500 37.02 -4.39 -0.07
N PRO A 501 37.43 -5.06 1.03
CA PRO A 501 36.48 -5.63 1.98
C PRO A 501 35.62 -4.56 2.65
N GLY A 502 34.47 -4.97 3.15
CA GLY A 502 33.56 -4.12 3.91
C GLY A 502 34.04 -3.88 5.35
N SER A 503 33.81 -2.67 5.87
CA SER A 503 34.08 -2.35 7.28
C SER A 503 33.04 -2.97 8.20
N GLY A 504 33.45 -3.50 9.35
CA GLY A 504 32.54 -3.88 10.43
C GLY A 504 31.77 -2.69 11.03
N GLY A 505 30.56 -2.96 11.52
CA GLY A 505 29.67 -1.95 12.10
C GLY A 505 30.07 -1.55 13.53
N ALA A 506 29.78 -0.31 13.91
CA ALA A 506 30.01 0.15 15.28
C ALA A 506 29.12 -0.59 16.30
N GLY A 507 29.63 -0.83 17.51
CA GLY A 507 28.82 -1.33 18.62
C GLY A 507 27.86 -0.27 19.18
N GLY A 508 26.75 -0.71 19.75
CA GLY A 508 25.75 0.15 20.40
C GLY A 508 26.16 0.57 21.81
N SER A 509 25.63 1.69 22.29
CA SER A 509 25.92 2.22 23.63
C SER A 509 25.03 1.60 24.73
N GLY A 510 25.61 1.42 25.91
CA GLY A 510 24.89 1.22 27.18
C GLY A 510 24.92 2.49 28.02
N THR A 511 23.85 2.84 28.73
CA THR A 511 23.70 4.17 29.37
C THR A 511 23.85 4.21 30.89
N THR A 512 24.16 3.10 31.58
CA THR A 512 24.27 3.07 33.04
C THR A 512 25.56 2.41 33.50
N THR A 513 25.99 2.65 34.75
CA THR A 513 27.31 2.22 35.28
C THR A 513 27.50 0.70 35.34
N ASN A 514 26.41 -0.06 35.31
CA ASN A 514 26.40 -1.53 35.27
C ASN A 514 25.97 -2.07 33.89
N GLY A 515 25.78 -1.16 32.93
CA GLY A 515 25.47 -1.44 31.54
C GLY A 515 26.74 -1.49 30.70
N ASN A 516 26.76 -2.39 29.72
CA ASN A 516 27.89 -2.54 28.81
C ASN A 516 27.57 -1.92 27.44
N ALA A 517 28.57 -1.33 26.79
CA ALA A 517 28.52 -1.10 25.35
C ALA A 517 28.73 -2.42 24.60
N GLY A 518 28.16 -2.51 23.40
CA GLY A 518 28.42 -3.63 22.50
C GLY A 518 29.77 -3.50 21.78
N ASN A 519 30.32 -4.62 21.35
CA ASN A 519 31.55 -4.64 20.57
C ASN A 519 31.28 -4.16 19.12
N PRO A 520 32.23 -3.46 18.47
CA PRO A 520 32.22 -3.33 17.01
C PRO A 520 32.26 -4.70 16.33
N GLY A 521 31.63 -4.81 15.17
CA GLY A 521 31.80 -5.95 14.28
C GLY A 521 33.19 -5.96 13.63
N VAL A 522 33.63 -7.13 13.17
CA VAL A 522 34.91 -7.27 12.47
C VAL A 522 34.81 -6.79 11.01
N PRO A 523 35.84 -6.13 10.46
CA PRO A 523 36.09 -6.14 9.02
C PRO A 523 36.53 -7.55 8.57
N ASN A 524 36.26 -7.88 7.31
CA ASN A 524 36.77 -9.09 6.65
C ASN A 524 37.88 -8.75 5.62
#